data_AF-A0A8S1JBK5-F1
#
_entry.id   AF-A0A8S1JBK5-F1
#
_cell.length_a   1.000
_cell.length_b   1.000
_cell.length_c   1.000
_cell.angle_alpha   90.00
_cell.angle_beta   90.00
_cell.angle_gamma   90.00
#
_symmetry.space_group_name_H-M   'P 1'
#
loop_
_entity.id
_entity.type
_entity.pdbx_description
1 polymer ?
#
loop_
_entity_poly.entity_id
_entity_poly.type
_entity_poly.pdbx_seq_one_letter_code
_entity_poly.pdbx_strand_id
1 'polypeptide(L)'
;LENDLYVRKIDGYLPTAEIAFVDEIFKANSAILNALLTILNERLFDNGNERLPAPLLCLVGASNELPESEELDALYDRFLVRRQVSQVSSGQLARLARLAAGRGDALDECASSENGAPSPEDTKKISMEEFRNTAAQAYEAVDVPESVVDVLTNLRDHLQDKCEPPIYVSDRRFMKAVQMLQVAAHADGRTEVNEYDCLLLEHVFGNRPDDSQKVRSYVLDTIASDPGLQQAGLMFLGLFGRSIRILESDASAELSEVQEEVSSLVDLLETRHSGLTKTMDGQFPQLRSTVWQSQGSVQAAVQSLTPQMTENKKKLEDLYRESFVLKTCLDKATSSSVLERLLPKRYKQYQKGISGKA
;
A
#
# COMPACT_ATOMS: atom_id res chain seq x y z
N LEU A 1 -7.21 46.92 27.24
CA LEU A 1 -7.61 46.92 28.66
C LEU A 1 -8.72 47.93 28.97
N GLU A 2 -9.08 48.87 28.07
CA GLU A 2 -10.21 49.80 28.31
C GLU A 2 -11.58 49.32 27.80
N ASN A 3 -11.65 48.19 27.08
CA ASN A 3 -12.90 47.66 26.48
C ASN A 3 -13.24 46.21 26.87
N ASP A 4 -12.59 45.63 27.90
CA ASP A 4 -12.75 44.21 28.34
C ASP A 4 -12.63 43.12 27.25
N LEU A 5 -12.14 43.47 26.06
CA LEU A 5 -11.89 42.55 24.96
C LEU A 5 -10.42 42.15 24.92
N TYR A 6 -10.16 40.86 25.17
CA TYR A 6 -8.84 40.23 25.04
C TYR A 6 -8.70 39.63 23.64
N VAL A 7 -8.10 40.39 22.73
CA VAL A 7 -7.83 39.97 21.34
C VAL A 7 -6.32 39.76 21.17
N ARG A 8 -5.93 38.68 20.49
CA ARG A 8 -4.54 38.34 20.15
C ARG A 8 -4.15 38.98 18.81
N LYS A 9 -2.88 39.38 18.70
CA LYS A 9 -2.26 39.72 17.41
C LYS A 9 -1.92 38.41 16.69
N ILE A 10 -2.49 38.23 15.49
CA ILE A 10 -2.42 36.96 14.75
C ILE A 10 -1.59 37.04 13.46
N ASP A 11 -1.28 38.25 12.99
CA ASP A 11 -0.53 38.47 11.76
C ASP A 11 0.89 37.89 11.87
N GLY A 12 1.25 37.02 10.93
CA GLY A 12 2.54 36.33 10.93
C GLY A 12 2.62 35.15 11.91
N TYR A 13 1.51 34.78 12.56
CA TYR A 13 1.42 33.63 13.46
C TYR A 13 0.54 32.53 12.87
N LEU A 14 0.56 31.37 13.54
CA LEU A 14 -0.15 30.15 13.14
C LEU A 14 -1.59 30.36 12.60
N PRO A 15 -2.46 31.21 13.20
CA PRO A 15 -3.83 31.37 12.72
C PRO A 15 -3.95 31.91 11.29
N THR A 16 -2.90 32.55 10.76
CA THR A 16 -2.85 33.11 9.40
C THR A 16 -1.95 32.33 8.45
N ALA A 17 -1.29 31.27 8.93
CA ALA A 17 -0.31 30.51 8.15
C ALA A 17 -0.96 29.39 7.31
N GLU A 18 -0.51 29.24 6.07
CA GLU A 18 -0.90 28.11 5.20
C GLU A 18 -0.07 26.85 5.50
N ILE A 19 1.20 27.03 5.87
CA ILE A 19 2.12 25.95 6.25
C ILE A 19 2.73 26.32 7.60
N ALA A 20 2.69 25.39 8.54
CA ALA A 20 3.23 25.59 9.88
C ALA A 20 4.20 24.47 10.27
N PHE A 21 5.31 24.86 10.88
CA PHE A 21 6.21 23.94 11.58
C PHE A 21 6.15 24.23 13.07
N VAL A 22 5.96 23.19 13.88
CA VAL A 22 5.90 23.30 15.33
C VAL A 22 6.85 22.27 15.94
N ASP A 23 7.92 22.76 16.54
CA ASP A 23 8.88 21.93 17.26
C ASP A 23 8.41 21.67 18.70
N GLU A 24 8.83 20.53 19.27
CA GLU A 24 8.46 20.08 20.62
C GLU A 24 6.94 20.13 20.88
N ILE A 25 6.16 19.64 19.91
CA ILE A 25 4.69 19.77 19.87
C ILE A 25 3.99 19.25 21.13
N PHE A 26 4.55 18.25 21.82
CA PHE A 26 3.96 17.66 23.02
C PHE A 26 4.29 18.40 24.32
N LYS A 27 5.15 19.42 24.28
CA LYS A 27 5.49 20.27 25.43
C LYS A 27 4.62 21.52 25.55
N ALA A 28 3.63 21.66 24.67
CA ALA A 28 2.67 22.76 24.70
C ALA A 28 1.76 22.67 25.93
N ASN A 29 1.39 23.83 26.50
CA ASN A 29 0.40 23.88 27.58
C ASN A 29 -1.02 23.59 27.05
N SER A 30 -1.96 23.24 27.93
CA SER A 30 -3.33 22.86 27.55
C SER A 30 -4.06 23.96 26.76
N ALA A 31 -3.76 25.25 26.99
CA ALA A 31 -4.38 26.33 26.23
C ALA A 31 -3.93 26.34 24.76
N ILE A 32 -2.64 26.11 24.50
CA ILE A 32 -2.08 26.00 23.14
C ILE A 32 -2.56 24.71 22.48
N LEU A 33 -2.59 23.60 23.22
CA LEU A 33 -3.07 22.31 22.74
C LEU A 33 -4.52 22.37 22.23
N ASN A 34 -5.41 22.99 23.02
CA ASN A 34 -6.80 23.18 22.63
C ASN A 34 -6.93 24.08 21.39
N ALA A 35 -6.17 25.18 21.32
CA ALA A 35 -6.16 26.03 20.13
C ALA A 35 -5.66 25.27 18.88
N LEU A 36 -4.63 24.43 19.02
CA LEU A 36 -4.12 23.57 17.95
C LEU A 36 -5.15 22.56 17.48
N LEU A 37 -5.87 21.93 18.41
CA LEU A 37 -6.96 21.01 18.08
C LEU A 37 -8.04 21.73 17.26
N THR A 38 -8.50 22.90 17.69
CA THR A 38 -9.50 23.69 16.94
C THR A 38 -9.00 24.06 15.54
N ILE A 39 -7.75 24.54 15.42
CA ILE A 39 -7.15 24.88 14.12
C ILE A 39 -7.01 23.64 13.22
N LEU A 40 -6.53 22.52 13.76
CA LEU A 40 -6.30 21.31 12.96
C LEU A 40 -7.58 20.67 12.47
N ASN A 41 -8.69 20.82 13.19
CA ASN A 41 -9.86 20.00 12.94
C ASN A 41 -11.17 20.73 12.65
N GLU A 42 -11.29 22.01 13.04
CA GLU A 42 -12.34 22.90 12.52
C GLU A 42 -11.83 23.90 11.49
N ARG A 43 -10.50 24.06 11.34
CA ARG A 43 -9.90 25.13 10.53
C ARG A 43 -10.35 26.53 10.98
N LEU A 44 -10.56 26.69 12.29
CA LEU A 44 -10.99 27.92 12.93
C LEU A 44 -10.05 28.29 14.09
N PHE A 45 -9.99 29.58 14.41
CA PHE A 45 -9.26 30.12 15.55
C PHE A 45 -10.12 31.11 16.33
N ASP A 46 -10.25 30.88 17.63
CA ASP A 46 -11.00 31.77 18.52
C ASP A 46 -10.08 32.91 19.00
N ASN A 47 -10.42 34.14 18.58
CA ASN A 47 -9.69 35.36 18.88
C ASN A 47 -10.54 36.32 19.71
N GLY A 48 -10.59 36.09 21.02
CA GLY A 48 -11.49 36.82 21.90
C GLY A 48 -12.94 36.40 21.65
N ASN A 49 -13.78 37.32 21.19
CA ASN A 49 -15.19 37.08 20.86
C ASN A 49 -15.43 36.74 19.37
N GLU A 50 -14.39 36.77 18.53
CA GLU A 50 -14.48 36.45 17.11
C GLU A 50 -13.90 35.07 16.81
N ARG A 51 -14.51 34.38 15.85
CA ARG A 51 -14.04 33.09 15.35
C ARG A 51 -13.59 33.26 13.90
N LEU A 52 -12.31 33.07 13.65
CA LEU A 52 -11.65 33.39 12.38
C LEU A 52 -11.29 32.11 11.61
N PRO A 53 -11.41 32.08 10.27
CA PRO A 53 -10.94 30.96 9.47
C PRO A 53 -9.41 30.89 9.46
N ALA A 54 -8.87 29.69 9.65
CA ALA A 54 -7.44 29.41 9.57
C ALA A 54 -7.12 28.73 8.22
N PRO A 55 -6.28 29.33 7.36
CA PRO A 55 -5.99 28.84 6.01
C PRO A 55 -5.00 27.66 5.98
N LEU A 56 -4.81 26.98 7.11
CA LEU A 56 -3.78 25.96 7.30
C LEU A 56 -4.00 24.76 6.36
N LEU A 57 -3.05 24.55 5.46
CA LEU A 57 -2.98 23.43 4.52
C LEU A 57 -2.16 22.28 5.10
N CYS A 58 -0.99 22.59 5.65
CA CYS A 58 -0.05 21.60 6.18
C CYS A 58 0.49 22.04 7.54
N LEU A 59 0.54 21.11 8.50
CA LEU A 59 1.24 21.29 9.76
C LEU A 59 2.20 20.13 9.96
N VAL A 60 3.47 20.47 10.16
CA VAL A 60 4.54 19.54 10.50
C VAL A 60 4.89 19.73 11.96
N GLY A 61 4.65 18.69 12.76
CA GLY A 61 5.03 18.64 14.17
C GLY A 61 6.30 17.83 14.34
N ALA A 62 7.22 18.31 15.18
CA ALA A 62 8.40 17.56 15.61
C ALA A 62 8.37 17.36 17.13
N SER A 63 8.90 16.23 17.59
CA SER A 63 9.06 15.89 19.00
C SER A 63 10.12 14.81 19.17
N ASN A 64 10.84 14.87 20.28
CA ASN A 64 11.76 13.82 20.72
C ASN A 64 11.09 12.74 21.57
N GLU A 65 9.88 13.02 22.05
CA GLU A 65 9.10 12.19 22.98
C GLU A 65 7.78 11.77 22.33
N LEU A 66 7.19 10.67 22.82
CA LEU A 66 5.84 10.25 22.47
C LEU A 66 4.82 10.93 23.42
N PRO A 67 3.54 11.07 23.05
CA PRO A 67 2.54 11.63 23.94
C PRO A 67 2.37 10.77 25.21
N GLU A 68 2.25 11.42 26.37
CA GLU A 68 2.09 10.75 27.68
C GLU A 68 0.72 10.99 28.33
N SER A 69 -0.17 11.76 27.70
CA SER A 69 -1.50 12.10 28.23
C SER A 69 -2.60 11.94 27.18
N GLU A 70 -3.84 11.73 27.63
CA GLU A 70 -5.00 11.56 26.74
C GLU A 70 -5.23 12.78 25.82
N GLU A 71 -4.98 14.00 26.31
CA GLU A 71 -5.08 15.22 25.50
C GLU A 71 -4.06 15.21 24.35
N LEU A 72 -2.85 14.73 24.63
CA LEU A 72 -1.78 14.62 23.65
C LEU A 72 -2.01 13.45 22.68
N ASP A 73 -2.65 12.37 23.12
CA ASP A 73 -3.09 11.27 22.24
C ASP A 73 -4.14 11.76 21.25
N ALA A 74 -5.10 12.58 21.70
CA ALA A 74 -6.09 13.19 20.83
C ALA A 74 -5.45 14.10 19.78
N LEU A 75 -4.43 14.88 20.15
CA LEU A 75 -3.64 15.66 19.20
C LEU A 75 -2.82 14.76 18.27
N TYR A 76 -2.15 13.75 18.82
CA TYR A 76 -1.30 12.85 18.07
C TYR A 76 -2.09 12.07 17.02
N ASP A 77 -3.34 11.71 17.30
CA ASP A 77 -4.23 11.10 16.30
C ASP A 77 -4.46 12.03 15.10
N ARG A 78 -4.40 13.36 15.28
CA ARG A 78 -4.62 14.34 14.20
C ARG A 78 -3.50 14.38 13.17
N PHE A 79 -2.32 13.91 13.53
CA PHE A 79 -1.22 13.67 12.61
C PHE A 79 -1.46 12.35 11.86
N LEU A 80 -1.75 12.47 10.56
CA LEU A 80 -1.98 11.32 9.70
C LEU A 80 -0.68 10.57 9.45
N VAL A 81 0.34 11.28 8.98
CA VAL A 81 1.67 10.73 8.68
C VAL A 81 2.58 10.93 9.88
N ARG A 82 3.21 9.84 10.31
CA ARG A 82 4.12 9.76 11.45
C ARG A 82 5.38 9.03 11.00
N ARG A 83 6.53 9.67 11.16
CA ARG A 83 7.80 9.13 10.72
C ARG A 83 8.88 9.39 11.76
N GLN A 84 9.54 8.33 12.20
CA GLN A 84 10.76 8.46 12.99
C GLN A 84 11.91 8.86 12.06
N VAL A 85 12.64 9.90 12.44
CA VAL A 85 13.82 10.37 11.71
C VAL A 85 15.06 10.05 12.54
N SER A 86 15.93 9.20 11.98
CA SER A 86 17.19 8.80 12.61
C SER A 86 18.36 9.67 12.13
N GLN A 87 19.46 9.63 12.87
CA GLN A 87 20.71 10.27 12.45
C GLN A 87 21.20 9.71 11.10
N VAL A 88 21.96 10.52 10.37
CA VAL A 88 22.58 10.10 9.11
C VAL A 88 23.49 8.89 9.32
N SER A 89 23.49 7.97 8.35
CA SER A 89 24.38 6.82 8.39
C SER A 89 25.85 7.24 8.28
N SER A 90 26.76 6.41 8.79
CA SER A 90 28.21 6.65 8.73
C SER A 90 28.71 6.90 7.30
N GLY A 91 28.13 6.21 6.30
CA GLY A 91 28.45 6.39 4.88
C GLY A 91 28.02 7.74 4.31
N GLN A 92 27.02 8.41 4.90
CA GLN A 92 26.52 9.72 4.47
C GLN A 92 27.08 10.89 5.30
N LEU A 93 27.78 10.62 6.40
CA LEU A 93 28.33 11.64 7.28
C LEU A 93 29.32 12.56 6.55
N ALA A 94 30.12 12.00 5.64
CA ALA A 94 31.03 12.80 4.81
C ALA A 94 30.28 13.77 3.89
N ARG A 95 29.11 13.38 3.36
CA ARG A 95 28.25 14.26 2.56
C ARG A 95 27.66 15.37 3.43
N LEU A 96 27.17 15.03 4.63
CA LEU A 96 26.66 16.02 5.59
C LEU A 96 27.74 17.04 5.98
N ALA A 97 28.96 16.58 6.26
CA ALA A 97 30.08 17.45 6.59
C ALA A 97 30.45 18.40 5.43
N ARG A 98 30.39 17.92 4.17
CA ARG A 98 30.61 18.76 2.98
C ARG A 98 29.50 19.81 2.80
N LEU A 99 28.24 19.43 3.02
CA LEU A 99 27.10 20.35 3.01
C LEU A 99 27.26 21.44 4.08
N ALA A 100 27.58 21.05 5.32
CA ALA A 100 27.81 21.98 6.43
C ALA A 100 29.00 22.92 6.19
N ALA A 101 30.03 22.46 5.45
CA ALA A 101 31.18 23.26 5.06
C ALA A 101 30.89 24.23 3.88
N GLY A 102 29.63 24.37 3.44
CA GLY A 102 29.25 25.26 2.33
C GLY A 102 29.75 24.78 0.96
N ARG A 103 30.21 23.51 0.85
CA ARG A 103 30.68 22.90 -0.41
C ARG A 103 29.57 22.11 -1.11
N GLY A 104 28.32 22.55 -0.93
CA GLY A 104 27.11 21.83 -1.33
C GLY A 104 26.83 21.79 -2.83
N ASP A 105 27.42 22.68 -3.62
CA ASP A 105 27.05 22.87 -5.04
C ASP A 105 27.80 21.99 -6.06
N ALA A 106 28.74 21.13 -5.64
CA ALA A 106 29.59 20.38 -6.57
C ALA A 106 29.32 18.87 -6.63
N LEU A 107 28.19 18.38 -6.11
CA LEU A 107 27.93 16.92 -6.01
C LEU A 107 26.50 16.49 -6.37
N ASP A 108 25.77 17.28 -7.15
CA ASP A 108 24.66 16.69 -7.92
C ASP A 108 25.20 15.69 -8.96
N GLU A 109 26.50 15.76 -9.30
CA GLU A 109 27.18 14.83 -10.22
C GLU A 109 27.45 13.41 -9.68
N CYS A 110 27.30 13.15 -8.37
CA CYS A 110 27.55 11.81 -7.80
C CYS A 110 26.28 11.03 -7.44
N ALA A 111 25.10 11.62 -7.62
CA ALA A 111 23.81 10.92 -7.65
C ALA A 111 23.16 10.94 -9.05
N SER A 112 23.74 11.67 -10.02
CA SER A 112 23.33 11.72 -11.43
C SER A 112 23.85 10.56 -12.28
N SER A 113 24.07 9.40 -11.68
CA SER A 113 24.15 8.11 -12.36
C SER A 113 23.28 7.20 -11.49
N GLU A 114 21.99 7.02 -11.75
CA GLU A 114 21.43 6.42 -12.96
C GLU A 114 20.04 6.97 -13.37
N ASN A 115 19.54 8.07 -12.78
CA ASN A 115 18.32 8.72 -13.26
C ASN A 115 18.45 10.24 -13.10
N GLY A 116 18.42 10.96 -14.23
CA GLY A 116 18.59 12.41 -14.30
C GLY A 116 17.58 13.15 -13.44
N ALA A 117 17.99 13.52 -12.22
CA ALA A 117 17.28 14.50 -11.42
C ALA A 117 17.37 15.85 -12.16
N PRO A 118 16.24 16.49 -12.49
CA PRO A 118 16.26 17.79 -13.12
C PRO A 118 16.89 18.81 -12.17
N SER A 119 17.66 19.73 -12.75
CA SER A 119 18.19 20.88 -12.03
C SER A 119 17.04 21.64 -11.34
N PRO A 120 17.26 22.33 -10.21
CA PRO A 120 16.20 23.09 -9.53
C PRO A 120 15.56 24.17 -10.44
N GLU A 121 16.22 24.57 -11.53
CA GLU A 121 15.71 25.51 -12.53
C GLU A 121 14.67 24.90 -13.48
N ASP A 122 14.65 23.57 -13.64
CA ASP A 122 13.72 22.84 -14.52
C ASP A 122 12.45 22.34 -13.80
N THR A 123 12.32 22.57 -12.49
CA THR A 123 11.14 22.14 -11.74
C THR A 123 9.96 23.10 -11.93
N LYS A 124 8.95 22.65 -12.67
CA LYS A 124 7.68 23.37 -12.82
C LYS A 124 7.03 23.54 -11.44
N LYS A 125 6.98 24.77 -10.95
CA LYS A 125 6.32 25.11 -9.67
C LYS A 125 4.82 24.90 -9.82
N ILE A 126 4.21 24.20 -8.86
CA ILE A 126 2.76 24.07 -8.74
C ILE A 126 2.18 25.41 -8.25
N SER A 127 1.07 25.85 -8.84
CA SER A 127 0.35 27.02 -8.33
C SER A 127 -0.41 26.66 -7.04
N MET A 128 -0.66 27.66 -6.19
CA MET A 128 -1.44 27.44 -4.96
C MET A 128 -2.90 27.05 -5.23
N GLU A 129 -3.45 27.42 -6.39
CA GLU A 129 -4.78 27.02 -6.83
C GLU A 129 -4.80 25.52 -7.18
N GLU A 130 -3.84 25.07 -8.01
CA GLU A 130 -3.66 23.66 -8.33
C GLU A 130 -3.44 22.82 -7.07
N PHE A 131 -2.60 23.28 -6.14
CA PHE A 131 -2.33 22.57 -4.89
C PHE A 131 -3.60 22.37 -4.04
N ARG A 132 -4.43 23.41 -3.90
CA ARG A 132 -5.70 23.32 -3.15
C ARG A 132 -6.70 22.38 -3.81
N ASN A 133 -6.71 22.32 -5.14
CA ASN A 133 -7.64 21.49 -5.90
C ASN A 133 -7.17 20.04 -6.05
N THR A 134 -5.88 19.75 -5.80
CA THR A 134 -5.27 18.42 -6.01
C THR A 134 -6.03 17.31 -5.27
N ALA A 135 -6.43 17.55 -4.02
CA ALA A 135 -7.14 16.53 -3.24
C ALA A 135 -8.53 16.21 -3.83
N ALA A 136 -9.29 17.23 -4.21
CA ALA A 136 -10.60 17.06 -4.82
C ALA A 136 -10.50 16.33 -6.16
N GLN A 137 -9.52 16.73 -6.99
CA GLN A 137 -9.23 16.08 -8.27
C GLN A 137 -8.83 14.61 -8.09
N ALA A 138 -8.02 14.30 -7.08
CA ALA A 138 -7.64 12.93 -6.77
C ALA A 138 -8.84 12.06 -6.38
N TYR A 139 -9.77 12.58 -5.55
CA TYR A 139 -10.94 11.82 -5.10
C TYR A 139 -11.93 11.52 -6.23
N GLU A 140 -12.01 12.39 -7.23
CA GLU A 140 -12.88 12.19 -8.41
C GLU A 140 -12.22 11.33 -9.49
N ALA A 141 -10.90 11.45 -9.68
CA ALA A 141 -10.19 10.84 -10.80
C ALA A 141 -9.56 9.47 -10.49
N VAL A 142 -9.34 9.14 -9.21
CA VAL A 142 -8.64 7.92 -8.81
C VAL A 142 -9.58 6.91 -8.18
N ASP A 143 -9.70 5.76 -8.82
CA ASP A 143 -10.44 4.61 -8.30
C ASP A 143 -9.62 3.82 -7.26
N VAL A 144 -10.32 3.17 -6.33
CA VAL A 144 -9.73 2.30 -5.31
C VAL A 144 -10.20 0.87 -5.57
N PRO A 145 -9.37 0.03 -6.22
CA PRO A 145 -9.75 -1.35 -6.54
C PRO A 145 -10.10 -2.19 -5.30
N GLU A 146 -10.96 -3.19 -5.47
CA GLU A 146 -11.33 -4.11 -4.38
C GLU A 146 -10.11 -4.78 -3.74
N SER A 147 -9.06 -5.10 -4.50
CA SER A 147 -7.85 -5.70 -3.95
C SER A 147 -7.12 -4.78 -2.96
N VAL A 148 -7.16 -3.46 -3.18
CA VAL A 148 -6.61 -2.46 -2.24
C VAL A 148 -7.49 -2.35 -1.01
N VAL A 149 -8.82 -2.39 -1.18
CA VAL A 149 -9.78 -2.40 -0.06
C VAL A 149 -9.57 -3.64 0.82
N ASP A 150 -9.35 -4.80 0.21
CA ASP A 150 -9.05 -6.05 0.92
C ASP A 150 -7.73 -5.94 1.70
N VAL A 151 -6.68 -5.36 1.12
CA VAL A 151 -5.42 -5.12 1.85
C VAL A 151 -5.65 -4.22 3.07
N LEU A 152 -6.42 -3.14 2.89
CA LEU A 152 -6.71 -2.17 3.96
C LEU A 152 -7.53 -2.78 5.11
N THR A 153 -8.60 -3.51 4.80
CA THR A 153 -9.47 -4.14 5.80
C THR A 153 -8.74 -5.24 6.54
N ASN A 154 -8.06 -6.15 5.82
CA ASN A 154 -7.26 -7.21 6.43
C ASN A 154 -6.14 -6.66 7.32
N LEU A 155 -5.48 -5.57 6.89
CA LEU A 155 -4.47 -4.91 7.70
C LEU A 155 -5.06 -4.33 8.98
N ARG A 156 -6.20 -3.63 8.90
CA ARG A 156 -6.86 -3.08 10.09
C ARG A 156 -7.23 -4.17 11.08
N ASP A 157 -7.87 -5.24 10.62
CA ASP A 157 -8.28 -6.36 11.46
C ASP A 157 -7.06 -7.06 12.08
N HIS A 158 -5.98 -7.24 11.31
CA HIS A 158 -4.75 -7.82 11.82
C HIS A 158 -4.10 -6.96 12.92
N LEU A 159 -4.06 -5.64 12.73
CA LEU A 159 -3.48 -4.71 13.69
C LEU A 159 -4.29 -4.66 15.00
N GLN A 160 -5.61 -4.78 14.93
CA GLN A 160 -6.48 -4.70 16.10
C GLN A 160 -6.63 -6.04 16.83
N ASP A 161 -6.75 -7.15 16.11
CA ASP A 161 -7.12 -8.45 16.71
C ASP A 161 -5.95 -9.42 16.86
N LYS A 162 -4.92 -9.32 16.00
CA LYS A 162 -3.84 -10.31 15.91
C LYS A 162 -2.48 -9.80 16.41
N CYS A 163 -2.31 -8.49 16.55
CA CYS A 163 -1.08 -7.89 17.05
C CYS A 163 -1.10 -7.78 18.58
N GLU A 164 0.04 -8.11 19.19
CA GLU A 164 0.31 -7.83 20.60
C GLU A 164 1.48 -6.81 20.73
N PRO A 165 1.28 -5.67 21.42
CA PRO A 165 -0.01 -5.09 21.83
C PRO A 165 -0.89 -4.70 20.62
N PRO A 166 -2.22 -4.60 20.78
CA PRO A 166 -3.12 -4.23 19.71
C PRO A 166 -2.89 -2.77 19.28
N ILE A 167 -2.90 -2.55 17.97
CA ILE A 167 -2.70 -1.24 17.37
C ILE A 167 -4.07 -0.74 16.89
N TYR A 168 -4.64 0.18 17.65
CA TYR A 168 -5.96 0.72 17.33
C TYR A 168 -5.92 1.71 16.16
N VAL A 169 -6.69 1.43 15.11
CA VAL A 169 -6.87 2.31 13.95
C VAL A 169 -8.32 2.81 13.93
N SER A 170 -8.50 4.11 14.19
CA SER A 170 -9.82 4.75 14.15
C SER A 170 -10.39 4.83 12.73
N ASP A 171 -11.71 4.82 12.59
CA ASP A 171 -12.40 4.96 11.28
C ASP A 171 -11.96 6.24 10.56
N ARG A 172 -11.77 7.33 11.32
CA ARG A 172 -11.24 8.60 10.79
C ARG A 172 -9.86 8.43 10.16
N ARG A 173 -8.94 7.74 10.84
CA ARG A 173 -7.59 7.47 10.34
C ARG A 173 -7.65 6.57 9.11
N PHE A 174 -8.49 5.55 9.14
CA PHE A 174 -8.72 4.64 8.02
C PHE A 174 -9.21 5.39 6.78
N MET A 175 -10.29 6.18 6.89
CA MET A 175 -10.81 6.99 5.78
C MET A 175 -9.77 7.96 5.21
N LYS A 176 -9.01 8.64 6.09
CA LYS A 176 -7.95 9.55 5.65
C LYS A 176 -6.78 8.83 4.98
N ALA A 177 -6.49 7.59 5.39
CA ALA A 177 -5.48 6.77 4.73
C ALA A 177 -5.89 6.43 3.30
N VAL A 178 -7.14 6.01 3.08
CA VAL A 178 -7.67 5.76 1.71
C VAL A 178 -7.54 7.01 0.85
N GLN A 179 -7.98 8.16 1.37
CA GLN A 179 -7.85 9.45 0.68
C GLN A 179 -6.39 9.81 0.37
N MET A 180 -5.47 9.52 1.28
CA MET A 180 -4.04 9.74 1.07
C MET A 180 -3.50 8.86 -0.06
N LEU A 181 -3.92 7.59 -0.15
CA LEU A 181 -3.51 6.70 -1.24
C LEU A 181 -4.03 7.20 -2.60
N GLN A 182 -5.26 7.71 -2.66
CA GLN A 182 -5.79 8.32 -3.89
C GLN A 182 -4.94 9.54 -4.32
N VAL A 183 -4.55 10.40 -3.38
CA VAL A 183 -3.69 11.55 -3.66
C VAL A 183 -2.29 11.11 -4.12
N ALA A 184 -1.73 10.05 -3.51
CA ALA A 184 -0.44 9.50 -3.93
C ALA A 184 -0.48 8.97 -5.37
N ALA A 185 -1.53 8.21 -5.72
CA ALA A 185 -1.74 7.72 -7.07
C ALA A 185 -1.99 8.85 -8.09
N HIS A 186 -2.76 9.86 -7.72
CA HIS A 186 -3.00 11.04 -8.56
C HIS A 186 -1.70 11.83 -8.82
N ALA A 187 -0.85 11.99 -7.81
CA ALA A 187 0.45 12.66 -7.93
C ALA A 187 1.43 11.89 -8.84
N ASP A 188 1.31 10.56 -8.90
CA ASP A 188 2.01 9.71 -9.88
C ASP A 188 1.40 9.76 -11.30
N GLY A 189 0.29 10.47 -11.49
CA GLY A 189 -0.45 10.53 -12.75
C GLY A 189 -1.28 9.27 -13.06
N ARG A 190 -1.57 8.44 -12.04
CA ARG A 190 -2.38 7.23 -12.17
C ARG A 190 -3.86 7.51 -11.89
N THR A 191 -4.72 6.69 -12.49
CA THR A 191 -6.18 6.71 -12.29
C THR A 191 -6.67 5.62 -11.33
N GLU A 192 -5.76 4.78 -10.83
CA GLU A 192 -6.07 3.69 -9.90
C GLU A 192 -4.98 3.59 -8.82
N VAL A 193 -5.41 3.30 -7.59
CA VAL A 193 -4.50 2.98 -6.49
C VAL A 193 -3.91 1.58 -6.69
N ASN A 194 -2.61 1.45 -6.46
CA ASN A 194 -1.91 0.18 -6.52
C ASN A 194 -1.74 -0.40 -5.12
N GLU A 195 -1.73 -1.73 -4.98
CA GLU A 195 -1.43 -2.41 -3.71
C GLU A 195 -0.08 -2.00 -3.12
N TYR A 196 0.91 -1.66 -3.96
CA TYR A 196 2.20 -1.14 -3.49
C TYR A 196 2.09 0.22 -2.76
N ASP A 197 1.06 1.03 -3.05
CA ASP A 197 0.81 2.28 -2.33
C ASP A 197 0.46 2.03 -0.86
N CYS A 198 -0.09 0.86 -0.53
CA CYS A 198 -0.37 0.47 0.85
C CYS A 198 0.88 0.40 1.74
N LEU A 199 2.10 0.38 1.18
CA LEU A 199 3.31 0.49 2.00
C LEU A 199 3.42 1.86 2.69
N LEU A 200 2.78 2.92 2.17
CA LEU A 200 2.69 4.21 2.86
C LEU A 200 1.99 4.11 4.22
N LEU A 201 1.16 3.08 4.42
CA LEU A 201 0.45 2.85 5.66
C LEU A 201 1.38 2.54 6.84
N GLU A 202 2.65 2.17 6.56
CA GLU A 202 3.69 2.03 7.59
C GLU A 202 3.88 3.32 8.38
N HIS A 203 3.61 4.48 7.76
CA HIS A 203 3.67 5.79 8.39
C HIS A 203 2.31 6.29 8.91
N VAL A 204 1.23 5.52 8.74
CA VAL A 204 -0.13 5.97 9.08
C VAL A 204 -0.75 5.15 10.19
N PHE A 205 -0.70 3.82 10.15
CA PHE A 205 -1.42 2.99 11.12
C PHE A 205 -0.65 2.71 12.41
N GLY A 206 0.66 3.01 12.47
CA GLY A 206 1.46 2.89 13.69
C GLY A 206 1.32 4.08 14.65
N ASN A 207 1.33 3.79 15.95
CA ASN A 207 1.46 4.81 17.01
C ASN A 207 2.90 4.91 17.52
N ARG A 208 3.63 3.79 17.47
CA ARG A 208 5.03 3.72 17.86
C ARG A 208 5.91 3.45 16.64
N PRO A 209 7.20 3.81 16.70
CA PRO A 209 8.11 3.51 15.60
C PRO A 209 8.16 2.02 15.23
N ASP A 210 8.14 1.13 16.23
CA ASP A 210 8.16 -0.34 16.04
C ASP A 210 6.91 -0.86 15.30
N ASP A 211 5.77 -0.18 15.42
CA ASP A 211 4.52 -0.58 14.74
C ASP A 211 4.65 -0.45 13.22
N SER A 212 5.44 0.54 12.76
CA SER A 212 5.67 0.79 11.33
C SER A 212 6.23 -0.45 10.64
N GLN A 213 7.16 -1.15 11.29
CA GLN A 213 7.76 -2.37 10.74
C GLN A 213 6.74 -3.51 10.65
N LYS A 214 5.86 -3.66 11.64
CA LYS A 214 4.78 -4.67 11.63
C LYS A 214 3.79 -4.42 10.49
N VAL A 215 3.39 -3.16 10.30
CA VAL A 215 2.52 -2.76 9.19
C VAL A 215 3.19 -3.07 7.86
N ARG A 216 4.45 -2.66 7.69
CA ARG A 216 5.22 -2.91 6.46
C ARG A 216 5.32 -4.40 6.15
N SER A 217 5.70 -5.23 7.12
CA SER A 217 5.83 -6.67 6.90
C SER A 217 4.49 -7.29 6.52
N TYR A 218 3.40 -6.92 7.20
CA TYR A 218 2.08 -7.44 6.90
C TYR A 218 1.60 -7.06 5.49
N VAL A 219 1.81 -5.81 5.07
CA VAL A 219 1.46 -5.36 3.71
C VAL A 219 2.27 -6.13 2.67
N LEU A 220 3.58 -6.27 2.86
CA LEU A 220 4.43 -7.04 1.94
C LEU A 220 4.01 -8.50 1.85
N ASP A 221 3.71 -9.13 2.98
CA ASP A 221 3.23 -10.52 3.03
C ASP A 221 1.86 -10.67 2.36
N THR A 222 0.98 -9.68 2.51
CA THR A 222 -0.35 -9.67 1.87
C THR A 222 -0.23 -9.52 0.36
N ILE A 223 0.61 -8.60 -0.12
CA ILE A 223 0.91 -8.43 -1.55
C ILE A 223 1.58 -9.70 -2.12
N ALA A 224 2.46 -10.34 -1.35
CA ALA A 224 3.12 -11.57 -1.74
C ALA A 224 2.21 -12.81 -1.62
N SER A 225 1.13 -12.73 -0.87
CA SER A 225 0.07 -13.73 -0.87
C SER A 225 -0.72 -13.56 -2.17
N ASP A 226 -0.90 -14.63 -2.94
CA ASP A 226 -1.80 -14.61 -4.11
C ASP A 226 -3.05 -15.46 -3.79
N PRO A 227 -4.08 -14.88 -3.16
CA PRO A 227 -5.35 -15.57 -2.91
C PRO A 227 -5.97 -16.11 -4.20
N GLY A 228 -5.80 -15.39 -5.32
CA GLY A 228 -6.31 -15.80 -6.63
C GLY A 228 -5.66 -17.09 -7.12
N LEU A 229 -4.36 -17.27 -6.90
CA LEU A 229 -3.65 -18.51 -7.21
C LEU A 229 -4.15 -19.68 -6.35
N GLN A 230 -4.42 -19.45 -5.06
CA GLN A 230 -4.99 -20.48 -4.19
C GLN A 230 -6.39 -20.90 -4.68
N GLN A 231 -7.25 -19.93 -5.00
CA GLN A 231 -8.59 -20.17 -5.52
C GLN A 231 -8.55 -20.91 -6.86
N ALA A 232 -7.68 -20.51 -7.79
CA ALA A 232 -7.49 -21.19 -9.07
C ALA A 232 -7.02 -22.64 -8.88
N GLY A 233 -6.18 -22.91 -7.88
CA GLY A 233 -5.76 -24.26 -7.53
C GLY A 233 -6.92 -25.14 -7.03
N LEU A 234 -7.85 -24.57 -6.27
CA LEU A 234 -9.07 -25.26 -5.82
C LEU A 234 -10.04 -25.51 -6.99
N MET A 235 -10.24 -24.51 -7.85
CA MET A 235 -11.05 -24.64 -9.07
C MET A 235 -10.52 -25.75 -9.98
N PHE A 236 -9.21 -25.77 -10.22
CA PHE A 236 -8.55 -26.82 -10.98
C PHE A 236 -8.83 -28.21 -10.39
N LEU A 237 -8.71 -28.37 -9.07
CA LEU A 237 -8.95 -29.67 -8.43
C LEU A 237 -10.42 -30.13 -8.60
N GLY A 238 -11.38 -29.21 -8.51
CA GLY A 238 -12.79 -29.48 -8.77
C GLY A 238 -13.06 -29.89 -10.22
N LEU A 239 -12.48 -29.16 -11.17
CA LEU A 239 -12.57 -29.44 -12.61
C LEU A 239 -11.92 -30.77 -12.97
N PHE A 240 -10.75 -31.06 -12.40
CA PHE A 240 -10.03 -32.31 -12.61
C PHE A 240 -10.86 -33.52 -12.14
N GLY A 241 -11.50 -33.43 -10.97
CA GLY A 241 -12.38 -34.49 -10.47
C GLY A 241 -13.62 -34.72 -11.35
N ARG A 242 -14.26 -33.63 -11.82
CA ARG A 242 -15.39 -33.73 -12.76
C ARG A 242 -14.96 -34.35 -14.09
N SER A 243 -13.82 -33.92 -14.61
CA SER A 243 -13.24 -34.42 -15.87
C SER A 243 -13.02 -35.93 -15.83
N ILE A 244 -12.46 -36.47 -14.74
CA ILE A 244 -12.28 -37.92 -14.59
C ILE A 244 -13.61 -38.67 -14.64
N ARG A 245 -14.63 -38.18 -13.91
CA ARG A 245 -15.94 -38.84 -13.88
C ARG A 245 -16.61 -38.87 -15.25
N ILE A 246 -16.57 -37.76 -15.97
CA ILE A 246 -17.17 -37.66 -17.32
C ILE A 246 -16.47 -38.60 -18.30
N LEU A 247 -15.14 -38.68 -18.23
CA LEU A 247 -14.34 -39.59 -19.07
C LEU A 247 -14.52 -41.08 -18.71
N GLU A 248 -15.09 -41.38 -17.54
CA GLU A 248 -15.45 -42.74 -17.11
C GLU A 248 -16.92 -43.09 -17.42
N SER A 249 -17.82 -42.09 -17.44
CA SER A 249 -19.28 -42.28 -17.61
C SER A 249 -19.80 -42.00 -19.03
N ASP A 250 -18.96 -41.56 -19.97
CA ASP A 250 -19.30 -41.28 -21.38
C ASP A 250 -20.43 -40.24 -21.57
N ALA A 251 -20.55 -39.29 -20.62
CA ALA A 251 -21.58 -38.25 -20.62
C ALA A 251 -21.23 -37.07 -21.55
N SER A 252 -21.61 -37.17 -22.84
CA SER A 252 -21.25 -36.18 -23.87
C SER A 252 -21.80 -34.77 -23.65
N ALA A 253 -22.95 -34.61 -22.97
CA ALA A 253 -23.56 -33.31 -22.72
C ALA A 253 -22.80 -32.49 -21.66
N GLU A 254 -22.25 -33.14 -20.63
CA GLU A 254 -21.46 -32.48 -19.57
C GLU A 254 -20.01 -32.18 -20.01
N LEU A 255 -19.52 -32.88 -21.05
CA LEU A 255 -18.16 -32.72 -21.55
C LEU A 255 -17.91 -31.31 -22.11
N SER A 256 -18.87 -30.75 -22.85
CA SER A 256 -18.74 -29.42 -23.46
C SER A 256 -18.67 -28.31 -22.41
N GLU A 257 -19.47 -28.42 -21.35
CA GLU A 257 -19.48 -27.43 -20.24
C GLU A 257 -18.14 -27.44 -19.49
N VAL A 258 -17.63 -28.63 -19.15
CA VAL A 258 -16.33 -28.75 -18.47
C VAL A 258 -15.17 -28.31 -19.37
N GLN A 259 -15.25 -28.53 -20.68
CA GLN A 259 -14.25 -28.00 -21.63
C GLN A 259 -14.20 -26.46 -21.61
N GLU A 260 -15.36 -25.80 -21.63
CA GLU A 260 -15.44 -24.33 -21.56
C GLU A 260 -14.91 -23.78 -20.22
N GLU A 261 -15.27 -24.42 -19.10
CA GLU A 261 -14.78 -24.02 -17.78
C GLU A 261 -13.26 -24.20 -17.65
N VAL A 262 -12.71 -25.32 -18.13
CA VAL A 262 -11.26 -25.57 -18.14
C VAL A 262 -10.56 -24.58 -19.07
N SER A 263 -11.13 -24.24 -20.22
CA SER A 263 -10.56 -23.21 -21.11
C SER A 263 -10.50 -21.86 -20.42
N SER A 264 -11.58 -21.45 -19.75
CA SER A 264 -11.63 -20.19 -19.02
C SER A 264 -10.60 -20.13 -17.89
N LEU A 265 -10.37 -21.25 -17.20
CA LEU A 265 -9.31 -21.35 -16.18
C LEU A 265 -7.91 -21.24 -16.80
N VAL A 266 -7.66 -21.87 -17.95
CA VAL A 266 -6.38 -21.77 -18.66
C VAL A 266 -6.11 -20.32 -19.07
N ASP A 267 -7.09 -19.62 -19.64
CA ASP A 267 -6.96 -18.23 -20.08
C ASP A 267 -6.70 -17.27 -18.90
N LEU A 268 -7.37 -17.52 -17.76
CA LEU A 268 -7.13 -16.80 -16.49
C LEU A 268 -5.70 -17.02 -15.99
N LEU A 269 -5.23 -18.27 -15.97
CA LEU A 269 -3.89 -18.63 -15.51
C LEU A 269 -2.80 -18.09 -16.44
N GLU A 270 -3.02 -18.08 -17.75
CA GLU A 270 -2.11 -17.49 -18.73
C GLU A 270 -1.96 -15.99 -18.50
N THR A 271 -3.08 -15.27 -18.35
CA THR A 271 -3.08 -13.83 -18.10
C THR A 271 -2.33 -13.49 -16.82
N ARG A 272 -2.59 -14.23 -15.73
CA ARG A 272 -1.88 -14.07 -14.46
C ARG A 272 -0.39 -14.39 -14.57
N HIS A 273 -0.04 -15.48 -15.27
CA HIS A 273 1.36 -15.89 -15.44
C HIS A 273 2.16 -14.84 -16.23
N SER A 274 1.57 -14.31 -17.29
CA SER A 274 2.15 -13.21 -18.08
C SER A 274 2.32 -11.95 -17.24
N GLY A 275 1.32 -11.57 -16.44
CA GLY A 275 1.39 -10.43 -15.53
C GLY A 275 2.51 -10.55 -14.50
N LEU A 276 2.54 -11.67 -13.77
CA LEU A 276 3.56 -11.92 -12.74
C LEU A 276 4.97 -11.99 -13.33
N THR A 277 5.13 -12.60 -14.51
CA THR A 277 6.42 -12.65 -15.21
C THR A 277 6.90 -11.26 -15.59
N LYS A 278 6.03 -10.40 -16.14
CA LYS A 278 6.37 -8.99 -16.44
C LYS A 278 6.78 -8.22 -15.19
N THR A 279 6.06 -8.41 -14.08
CA THR A 279 6.39 -7.76 -12.81
C THR A 279 7.75 -8.20 -12.29
N MET A 280 8.06 -9.51 -12.32
CA MET A 280 9.33 -10.04 -11.83
C MET A 280 10.51 -9.67 -12.74
N ASP A 281 10.37 -9.84 -14.05
CA ASP A 281 11.45 -9.57 -15.02
C ASP A 281 11.73 -8.06 -15.11
N GLY A 282 10.67 -7.24 -15.00
CA GLY A 282 10.77 -5.78 -14.87
C GLY A 282 11.20 -5.31 -13.48
N GLN A 283 11.47 -6.23 -12.54
CA GLN A 283 11.86 -5.94 -11.16
C GLN A 283 10.93 -4.92 -10.47
N PHE A 284 9.62 -5.18 -10.55
CA PHE A 284 8.55 -4.38 -9.94
C PHE A 284 8.47 -2.94 -10.50
N PRO A 285 8.12 -2.77 -11.79
CA PRO A 285 8.10 -1.46 -12.44
C PRO A 285 7.10 -0.49 -11.79
N GLN A 286 5.93 -0.99 -11.36
CA GLN A 286 4.91 -0.18 -10.69
C GLN A 286 5.37 0.33 -9.31
N LEU A 287 6.15 -0.47 -8.58
CA LEU A 287 6.76 -0.06 -7.32
C LEU A 287 7.83 1.02 -7.54
N ARG A 288 8.60 0.89 -8.63
CA ARG A 288 9.68 1.81 -9.01
C ARG A 288 9.21 3.16 -9.55
N SER A 289 8.02 3.20 -10.16
CA SER A 289 7.45 4.43 -10.70
C SER A 289 6.87 5.36 -9.63
N THR A 290 6.76 4.91 -8.38
CA THR A 290 6.17 5.71 -7.31
C THR A 290 7.06 6.90 -6.92
N VAL A 291 6.50 8.12 -6.88
CA VAL A 291 7.25 9.32 -6.46
C VAL A 291 7.53 9.39 -4.96
N TRP A 292 6.79 8.63 -4.15
CA TRP A 292 6.87 8.71 -2.69
C TRP A 292 7.95 7.78 -2.09
N GLN A 293 8.51 6.84 -2.85
CA GLN A 293 9.59 5.96 -2.37
C GLN A 293 10.98 6.45 -2.76
N SER A 294 11.92 6.27 -1.84
CA SER A 294 13.34 6.36 -2.17
C SER A 294 13.81 5.07 -2.86
N GLN A 295 14.87 5.16 -3.67
CA GLN A 295 15.49 4.00 -4.31
C GLN A 295 15.87 2.90 -3.31
N GLY A 296 16.36 3.29 -2.13
CA GLY A 296 16.67 2.34 -1.05
C GLY A 296 15.43 1.62 -0.49
N SER A 297 14.30 2.33 -0.32
CA SER A 297 13.03 1.72 0.10
C SER A 297 12.53 0.72 -0.94
N VAL A 298 12.57 1.10 -2.22
CA VAL A 298 12.16 0.23 -3.32
C VAL A 298 13.03 -1.03 -3.34
N GLN A 299 14.35 -0.89 -3.24
CA GLN A 299 15.25 -2.05 -3.22
C GLN A 299 14.97 -2.99 -2.05
N ALA A 300 14.72 -2.45 -0.85
CA ALA A 300 14.37 -3.26 0.32
C ALA A 300 13.03 -4.01 0.14
N ALA A 301 12.01 -3.34 -0.41
CA ALA A 301 10.72 -3.97 -0.71
C ALA A 301 10.87 -5.08 -1.78
N VAL A 302 11.61 -4.82 -2.85
CA VAL A 302 11.89 -5.83 -3.91
C VAL A 302 12.60 -7.05 -3.32
N GLN A 303 13.60 -6.85 -2.47
CA GLN A 303 14.32 -7.94 -1.80
C GLN A 303 13.39 -8.80 -0.93
N SER A 304 12.42 -8.17 -0.24
CA SER A 304 11.44 -8.88 0.58
C SER A 304 10.42 -9.67 -0.24
N LEU A 305 9.95 -9.11 -1.37
CA LEU A 305 8.91 -9.73 -2.21
C LEU A 305 9.44 -10.85 -3.09
N THR A 306 10.69 -10.75 -3.57
CA THR A 306 11.25 -11.65 -4.58
C THR A 306 11.17 -13.15 -4.22
N PRO A 307 11.51 -13.60 -2.99
CA PRO A 307 11.49 -15.02 -2.66
C PRO A 307 10.10 -15.65 -2.81
N GLN A 308 9.08 -15.04 -2.19
CA GLN A 308 7.71 -15.54 -2.20
C GLN A 308 7.09 -15.43 -3.60
N MET A 309 7.34 -14.34 -4.32
CA MET A 309 6.87 -14.16 -5.70
C MET A 309 7.48 -15.19 -6.66
N THR A 310 8.74 -15.59 -6.44
CA THR A 310 9.38 -16.65 -7.23
C THR A 310 8.71 -18.00 -6.98
N GLU A 311 8.37 -18.31 -5.72
CA GLU A 311 7.63 -19.52 -5.39
C GLU A 311 6.23 -19.51 -6.02
N ASN A 312 5.53 -18.37 -5.96
CA ASN A 312 4.21 -18.20 -6.56
C ASN A 312 4.27 -18.34 -8.09
N LYS A 313 5.28 -17.75 -8.75
CA LYS A 313 5.50 -17.90 -10.20
C LYS A 313 5.64 -19.36 -10.59
N LYS A 314 6.44 -20.13 -9.84
CA LYS A 314 6.60 -21.57 -10.07
C LYS A 314 5.29 -22.34 -9.86
N LYS A 315 4.55 -22.06 -8.78
CA LYS A 315 3.25 -22.70 -8.52
C LYS A 315 2.23 -22.39 -9.61
N LEU A 316 2.21 -21.15 -10.10
CA LEU A 316 1.35 -20.69 -11.18
C LEU A 316 1.72 -21.34 -12.52
N GLU A 317 3.01 -21.44 -12.84
CA GLU A 317 3.51 -22.14 -14.04
C GLU A 317 3.14 -23.64 -14.01
N ASP A 318 3.35 -24.31 -12.87
CA ASP A 318 2.96 -25.71 -12.68
C ASP A 318 1.44 -25.87 -12.87
N LEU A 319 0.62 -25.03 -12.23
CA LEU A 319 -0.84 -25.09 -12.33
C LEU A 319 -1.35 -24.78 -13.75
N TYR A 320 -0.75 -23.80 -14.44
CA TYR A 320 -1.05 -23.47 -15.82
C TYR A 320 -0.77 -24.66 -16.74
N ARG A 321 0.40 -25.28 -16.61
CA ARG A 321 0.78 -26.46 -17.38
C ARG A 321 -0.18 -27.63 -17.13
N GLU A 322 -0.52 -27.90 -15.87
CA GLU A 322 -1.47 -28.97 -15.52
C GLU A 322 -2.87 -28.71 -16.09
N SER A 323 -3.34 -27.46 -16.05
CA SER A 323 -4.62 -27.04 -16.63
C SER A 323 -4.64 -27.17 -18.15
N PHE A 324 -3.55 -26.82 -18.81
CA PHE A 324 -3.41 -26.96 -20.26
C PHE A 324 -3.39 -28.44 -20.70
N VAL A 325 -2.73 -29.30 -19.94
CA VAL A 325 -2.76 -30.76 -20.17
C VAL A 325 -4.18 -31.30 -20.03
N LEU A 326 -4.90 -30.89 -18.98
CA LEU A 326 -6.28 -31.29 -18.77
C LEU A 326 -7.18 -30.85 -19.94
N LYS A 327 -7.07 -29.59 -20.39
CA LYS A 327 -7.78 -29.07 -21.57
C LYS A 327 -7.52 -29.94 -22.81
N THR A 328 -6.25 -30.20 -23.12
CA THR A 328 -5.86 -30.99 -24.29
C THR A 328 -6.41 -32.42 -24.24
N CYS A 329 -6.46 -33.04 -23.06
CA CYS A 329 -7.02 -34.38 -22.87
C CYS A 329 -8.54 -34.40 -23.08
N LEU A 330 -9.25 -33.38 -22.59
CA LEU A 330 -10.69 -33.22 -22.81
C LEU A 330 -11.02 -32.96 -24.28
N ASP A 331 -10.28 -32.09 -24.95
CA ASP A 331 -10.47 -31.76 -26.38
C ASP A 331 -10.29 -33.00 -27.27
N LYS A 332 -9.38 -33.91 -26.87
CA LYS A 332 -9.11 -35.16 -27.59
C LYS A 332 -9.96 -36.34 -27.12
N ALA A 333 -10.87 -36.14 -26.16
CA ALA A 333 -11.68 -37.19 -25.54
C ALA A 333 -10.86 -38.43 -25.11
N THR A 334 -9.70 -38.21 -24.50
CA THR A 334 -8.80 -39.31 -24.10
C THR A 334 -9.31 -40.06 -22.87
N SER A 335 -9.01 -41.36 -22.74
CA SER A 335 -9.41 -42.15 -21.58
C SER A 335 -8.79 -41.67 -20.26
N SER A 336 -9.48 -41.90 -19.14
CA SER A 336 -9.02 -41.58 -17.77
C SER A 336 -7.59 -42.09 -17.46
N SER A 337 -7.20 -43.25 -18.01
CA SER A 337 -5.85 -43.81 -17.88
C SER A 337 -4.72 -42.96 -18.49
N VAL A 338 -5.02 -42.09 -19.46
CA VAL A 338 -4.05 -41.14 -20.02
C VAL A 338 -3.79 -40.00 -19.04
N LEU A 339 -4.84 -39.51 -18.36
CA LEU A 339 -4.72 -38.49 -17.31
C LEU A 339 -3.93 -39.01 -16.10
N GLU A 340 -4.09 -40.28 -15.73
CA GLU A 340 -3.29 -40.90 -14.67
C GLU A 340 -1.78 -40.87 -15.00
N ARG A 341 -1.42 -41.13 -16.26
CA ARG A 341 -0.03 -41.10 -16.72
C ARG A 341 0.54 -39.69 -16.82
N LEU A 342 -0.24 -38.73 -17.30
CA LEU A 342 0.21 -37.35 -17.53
C LEU A 342 0.23 -36.52 -16.25
N LEU A 343 -0.72 -36.76 -15.33
CA LEU A 343 -0.91 -36.00 -14.09
C LEU A 343 -0.99 -36.94 -12.85
N PRO A 344 0.04 -37.77 -12.58
CA PRO A 344 -0.02 -38.83 -11.57
C PRO A 344 -0.17 -38.30 -10.14
N LYS A 345 0.38 -37.11 -9.85
CA LYS A 345 0.24 -36.47 -8.53
C LYS A 345 -1.20 -36.04 -8.26
N ARG A 346 -1.86 -35.43 -9.24
CA ARG A 346 -3.25 -34.96 -9.15
C ARG A 346 -4.22 -36.13 -9.09
N TYR A 347 -3.94 -37.18 -9.86
CA TYR A 347 -4.72 -38.42 -9.81
C TYR A 347 -4.66 -39.10 -8.44
N LYS A 348 -3.47 -39.18 -7.82
CA LYS A 348 -3.32 -39.67 -6.42
C LYS A 348 -4.05 -38.79 -5.40
N GLN A 349 -4.04 -37.47 -5.57
CA GLN A 349 -4.78 -36.55 -4.70
C GLN A 349 -6.30 -36.78 -4.82
N TYR A 350 -6.80 -36.92 -6.04
CA TYR A 350 -8.21 -37.24 -6.31
C TYR A 350 -8.63 -38.57 -5.65
N GLN A 351 -7.85 -39.65 -5.84
CA GLN A 351 -8.13 -40.95 -5.22
C GLN A 351 -8.19 -40.90 -3.69
N LYS A 352 -7.25 -40.19 -3.05
CA LYS A 352 -7.27 -39.99 -1.60
C LYS A 352 -8.51 -39.22 -1.13
N GLY A 353 -8.96 -38.23 -1.90
CA GLY A 353 -10.17 -37.46 -1.61
C GLY A 353 -11.47 -38.27 -1.72
N ILE A 354 -11.51 -39.25 -2.61
CA ILE A 354 -12.65 -40.20 -2.71
C ILE A 354 -12.62 -41.21 -1.57
N SER A 355 -11.45 -41.79 -1.27
CA SER A 355 -11.30 -42.80 -0.22
C SER A 355 -11.56 -42.26 1.19
N GLY A 356 -11.50 -40.95 1.41
CA GLY A 356 -11.85 -40.32 2.69
C GLY A 356 -13.34 -39.98 2.86
N LYS A 357 -14.17 -40.16 1.82
CA LYS A 357 -15.62 -39.94 1.85
C LYS A 357 -16.44 -41.25 1.74
N ALA A 358 -15.76 -42.39 1.65
CA ALA A 358 -16.37 -43.72 1.55
C ALA A 358 -16.48 -44.41 2.91
#